data_AF-A0A7J8GIZ4-F1
#
_entry.id   AF-A0A7J8GIZ4-F1
#
_cell.length_a   1.000
_cell.length_b   1.000
_cell.length_c   1.000
_cell.angle_alpha   90.00
_cell.angle_beta   90.00
_cell.angle_gamma   90.00
#
_symmetry.space_group_name_H-M   'P 1'
#
loop_
_entity.id
_entity.type
_entity.pdbx_description
1 polymer ?
#
loop_
_entity_poly.entity_id
_entity_poly.type
_entity_poly.pdbx_seq_one_letter_code
_entity_poly.pdbx_strand_id
1 'polypeptide(L)'
;MGKVIIYGMANMLTGTKRNLMALARTWWNQFSVTALQLLPANRAVCGFYLASLNDEGELVSGVVARLLALYNQGHIKPHIDSVWPFEKVADAMRQLQEKKNVGKVILVPGPEKEN
;
A
#
# COMPACT_ATOMS: atom_id res chain seq x y z
N MET A 1 -11.79 -11.30 19.05
CA MET A 1 -11.74 -11.86 17.68
C MET A 1 -10.63 -11.18 16.91
N GLY A 2 -9.57 -11.92 16.54
CA GLY A 2 -8.44 -11.37 15.77
C GLY A 2 -8.73 -11.36 14.28
N LYS A 3 -8.23 -10.35 13.55
CA LYS A 3 -8.41 -10.20 12.10
C LYS A 3 -7.07 -9.99 11.41
N VAL A 4 -6.82 -10.71 10.32
CA VAL A 4 -5.70 -10.45 9.41
C VAL A 4 -6.26 -9.87 8.12
N ILE A 5 -5.81 -8.68 7.73
CA ILE A 5 -6.23 -8.01 6.49
C ILE A 5 -5.02 -7.91 5.56
N ILE A 6 -5.10 -8.57 4.42
CA ILE A 6 -4.07 -8.55 3.39
C ILE A 6 -4.45 -7.47 2.37
N TYR A 7 -3.58 -6.47 2.19
CA TYR A 7 -3.86 -5.32 1.31
C TYR A 7 -2.75 -5.01 0.30
N GLY A 8 -1.79 -5.92 0.15
CA GLY A 8 -0.72 -5.77 -0.81
C GLY A 8 0.31 -6.89 -0.73
N MET A 9 1.22 -6.89 -1.70
CA MET A 9 2.28 -7.87 -1.83
C MET A 9 3.65 -7.18 -1.84
N ALA A 10 3.88 -6.25 -0.89
CA ALA A 10 5.13 -5.48 -0.83
C ALA A 10 6.39 -6.37 -0.72
N ASN A 11 6.25 -7.59 -0.19
CA ASN A 11 7.34 -8.57 -0.13
C ASN A 11 7.70 -9.21 -1.48
N MET A 12 6.83 -9.09 -2.51
CA MET A 12 7.12 -9.55 -3.87
C MET A 12 7.90 -8.54 -4.70
N LEU A 13 7.98 -7.27 -4.26
CA LEU A 13 8.70 -6.20 -4.96
C LEU A 13 10.20 -6.22 -4.60
N THR A 14 10.87 -7.36 -4.80
CA THR A 14 12.31 -7.51 -4.53
C THR A 14 13.14 -7.22 -5.78
N GLY A 15 13.72 -6.02 -5.83
CA GLY A 15 14.73 -5.61 -6.82
C GLY A 15 14.21 -4.87 -8.05
N THR A 16 15.14 -4.31 -8.83
CA THR A 16 14.90 -3.54 -10.06
C THR A 16 14.54 -4.40 -11.28
N LYS A 17 14.63 -5.74 -11.18
CA LYS A 17 14.29 -6.70 -12.24
C LYS A 17 13.29 -7.73 -11.72
N ARG A 18 12.41 -8.23 -12.61
CA ARG A 18 11.45 -9.32 -12.31
C ARG A 18 12.19 -10.53 -11.72
N ASN A 19 12.01 -10.76 -10.42
CA ASN A 19 12.56 -11.93 -9.75
C ASN A 19 11.54 -13.09 -9.78
N LEU A 20 11.54 -13.86 -10.87
CA LEU A 20 10.64 -15.01 -11.09
C LEU A 20 10.75 -16.07 -9.98
N MET A 21 11.93 -16.20 -9.37
CA MET A 21 12.16 -17.12 -8.25
C MET A 21 11.46 -16.65 -6.97
N ALA A 22 11.41 -15.34 -6.73
CA ALA A 22 10.63 -14.77 -5.62
C ALA A 22 9.12 -14.98 -5.82
N LEU A 23 8.63 -14.87 -7.07
CA LEU A 23 7.23 -15.17 -7.40
C LEU A 23 6.89 -16.66 -7.15
N ALA A 24 7.71 -17.59 -7.65
CA ALA A 24 7.52 -19.02 -7.45
C ALA A 24 7.58 -19.42 -5.96
N ARG A 25 8.51 -18.85 -5.18
CA ARG A 25 8.58 -19.06 -3.73
C ARG A 25 7.36 -18.52 -3.00
N THR A 26 6.76 -17.43 -3.47
CA THR A 26 5.56 -16.86 -2.86
C THR A 26 4.32 -17.71 -3.16
N TRP A 27 4.22 -18.24 -4.39
CA TRP A 27 3.20 -19.23 -4.74
C TRP A 27 3.33 -20.50 -3.90
N TRP A 28 4.57 -20.97 -3.70
CA TRP A 28 4.84 -22.15 -2.87
C TRP A 28 4.51 -21.94 -1.38
N ASN A 29 4.74 -20.73 -0.85
CA ASN A 29 4.47 -20.37 0.55
C ASN A 29 3.12 -19.69 0.73
N GLN A 30 2.17 -19.90 -0.18
CA GLN A 30 0.86 -19.26 -0.10
C GLN A 30 0.17 -19.68 1.19
N PHE A 31 -0.19 -18.67 1.99
CA PHE A 31 -0.95 -18.86 3.21
C PHE A 31 -2.33 -19.44 2.87
N SER A 32 -2.61 -20.65 3.37
CA SER A 32 -3.90 -21.31 3.23
C SER A 32 -4.47 -21.64 4.60
N VAL A 33 -5.75 -21.36 4.79
CA VAL A 33 -6.47 -21.59 6.04
C VAL A 33 -7.86 -22.08 5.68
N THR A 34 -8.32 -23.11 6.39
CA THR A 34 -9.66 -23.67 6.19
C THR A 34 -10.67 -23.01 7.14
N ALA A 35 -11.95 -23.03 6.77
CA ALA A 35 -13.02 -22.51 7.62
C ALA A 35 -13.06 -23.21 9.00
N LEU A 36 -12.78 -24.52 9.04
CA LEU A 36 -12.73 -25.30 10.28
C LEU A 36 -11.58 -24.91 11.20
N GLN A 37 -10.47 -24.38 10.67
CA GLN A 37 -9.39 -23.83 11.49
C GLN A 37 -9.77 -22.47 12.10
N LEU A 38 -10.57 -21.67 11.38
CA LEU A 38 -10.98 -20.33 11.82
C LEU A 38 -12.04 -20.37 12.93
N LEU A 39 -12.95 -21.34 12.87
CA LEU A 39 -14.11 -21.44 13.78
C LEU A 39 -13.71 -21.52 15.27
N PRO A 40 -12.93 -22.52 15.74
CA PRO A 40 -12.53 -22.58 17.14
C PRO A 40 -11.52 -21.48 17.51
N ALA A 41 -10.72 -21.01 16.54
CA ALA A 41 -9.73 -19.96 16.78
C ALA A 41 -10.36 -18.58 16.99
N ASN A 42 -11.64 -18.39 16.63
CA ASN A 42 -12.33 -17.10 16.67
C ASN A 42 -11.53 -16.00 15.95
N ARG A 43 -11.06 -16.32 14.73
CA ARG A 43 -10.24 -15.45 13.87
C ARG A 43 -10.86 -15.28 12.49
N ALA A 44 -10.53 -14.17 11.82
CA ALA A 44 -10.93 -13.89 10.44
C ALA A 44 -9.72 -13.53 9.57
N VAL A 45 -9.81 -13.86 8.28
CA VAL A 45 -8.85 -13.50 7.23
C VAL A 45 -9.60 -12.75 6.15
N CYS A 46 -9.11 -11.57 5.78
CA CYS A 46 -9.75 -10.67 4.83
C CYS A 46 -8.75 -10.21 3.77
N GLY A 47 -9.23 -9.95 2.56
CA GLY A 47 -8.50 -9.24 1.51
C GLY A 47 -9.08 -7.84 1.32
N PHE A 48 -8.23 -6.85 1.04
CA PHE A 48 -8.66 -5.49 0.71
C PHE A 48 -7.79 -4.91 -0.40
N TYR A 49 -8.40 -4.43 -1.48
CA TYR A 49 -7.67 -3.77 -2.56
C TYR A 49 -8.49 -2.57 -3.05
N LEU A 50 -7.97 -1.35 -2.85
CA LEU A 50 -8.76 -0.14 -3.12
C LEU A 50 -9.20 -0.05 -4.59
N ALA A 51 -8.35 -0.44 -5.54
CA ALA A 51 -8.69 -0.34 -6.96
C ALA A 51 -9.75 -1.35 -7.43
N SER A 52 -10.15 -2.34 -6.60
CA SER A 52 -11.33 -3.17 -6.88
C SER A 52 -12.64 -2.52 -6.42
N LEU A 53 -12.60 -1.34 -5.82
CA LEU A 53 -13.77 -0.59 -5.35
C LEU A 53 -14.08 0.63 -6.23
N ASN A 54 -13.60 0.65 -7.49
CA ASN A 54 -13.76 1.81 -8.36
C ASN A 54 -15.24 2.15 -8.65
N ASP A 55 -16.13 1.15 -8.63
CA ASP A 55 -17.58 1.34 -8.86
C ASP A 55 -18.34 1.71 -7.57
N GLU A 56 -17.69 1.64 -6.40
CA GLU A 56 -18.27 1.89 -5.08
C GLU A 56 -18.05 3.34 -4.62
N GLY A 57 -18.39 4.29 -5.49
CA GLY A 57 -18.07 5.71 -5.31
C GLY A 57 -18.66 6.33 -4.03
N GLU A 58 -19.88 5.95 -3.65
CA GLU A 58 -20.52 6.44 -2.42
C GLU A 58 -19.80 5.96 -1.16
N LEU A 59 -19.43 4.68 -1.12
CA LEU A 59 -18.66 4.08 -0.03
C LEU A 59 -17.33 4.81 0.17
N VAL A 60 -16.58 4.99 -0.91
CA VAL A 60 -15.27 5.67 -0.88
C VAL A 60 -15.43 7.13 -0.47
N SER A 61 -16.42 7.83 -1.01
CA SER A 61 -16.67 9.25 -0.70
C SER A 61 -17.00 9.47 0.78
N GLY A 62 -17.81 8.59 1.37
CA GLY A 62 -18.11 8.63 2.81
C GLY A 62 -16.86 8.47 3.69
N VAL A 63 -15.95 7.57 3.29
CA VAL A 63 -14.66 7.39 3.99
C VAL A 63 -13.79 8.63 3.85
N VAL A 64 -13.68 9.19 2.64
CA VAL A 64 -12.88 10.40 2.39
C VAL A 64 -13.39 11.59 3.19
N ALA A 65 -14.70 11.82 3.25
CA ALA A 65 -15.29 12.89 4.07
C ALA A 65 -14.90 12.75 5.55
N ARG A 66 -14.90 11.52 6.08
CA ARG A 66 -14.51 11.25 7.46
C ARG A 66 -13.01 11.48 7.70
N LEU A 67 -12.16 11.12 6.74
CA LEU A 67 -10.72 11.39 6.79
C LEU A 67 -10.44 12.91 6.79
N LEU A 68 -11.14 13.68 5.95
CA LEU A 68 -11.01 15.15 5.94
C LEU A 68 -11.43 15.78 7.26
N ALA A 69 -12.50 15.29 7.90
CA ALA A 69 -12.90 15.74 9.22
C ALA A 69 -11.81 15.49 10.27
N LEU A 70 -11.21 14.29 10.28
CA LEU A 70 -10.09 13.96 11.18
C LEU A 70 -8.85 14.82 10.93
N TYR A 71 -8.56 15.15 9.65
CA TYR A 71 -7.47 16.03 9.29
C TYR A 71 -7.70 17.46 9.82
N ASN A 72 -8.90 18.01 9.62
CA ASN A 72 -9.26 19.34 10.11
C ASN A 72 -9.25 19.43 11.64
N GLN A 73 -9.53 18.32 12.33
CA GLN A 73 -9.42 18.21 13.80
C GLN A 73 -7.97 18.02 14.29
N GLY A 74 -7.00 17.87 13.38
CA GLY A 74 -5.60 17.64 13.73
C GLY A 74 -5.28 16.21 14.22
N HIS A 75 -6.21 15.26 14.08
CA HIS A 75 -6.00 13.86 14.49
C HIS A 75 -5.11 13.06 13.53
N ILE A 76 -5.04 13.47 12.27
CA ILE A 76 -4.18 12.85 11.26
C ILE A 76 -3.41 13.93 10.51
N LYS A 77 -2.15 13.62 10.16
CA LYS A 77 -1.28 14.49 9.37
C LYS A 77 -0.50 13.65 8.38
N PRO A 78 -0.67 13.83 7.06
CA PRO A 78 0.14 13.14 6.05
C PRO A 78 1.62 13.47 6.25
N HIS A 79 2.45 12.44 6.31
CA HIS A 79 3.90 12.59 6.35
C HIS A 79 4.46 12.36 4.94
N ILE A 80 5.06 13.40 4.37
CA ILE A 80 5.69 13.35 3.05
C ILE A 80 7.17 13.06 3.25
N ASP A 81 7.65 11.99 2.61
CA ASP A 81 9.06 11.60 2.61
C ASP A 81 9.85 12.49 1.66
N SER A 82 9.44 12.51 0.39
CA SER A 82 10.18 13.12 -0.69
C SER A 82 9.28 13.49 -1.86
N VAL A 83 9.69 14.53 -2.59
CA VAL A 83 9.00 15.04 -3.78
C VAL A 83 10.00 15.04 -4.93
N TRP A 84 9.64 14.39 -6.04
CA TRP A 84 10.52 14.18 -7.17
C TRP A 84 9.89 14.74 -8.45
N PRO A 85 10.68 15.41 -9.31
CA PRO A 85 10.20 15.78 -10.63
C PRO A 85 10.05 14.53 -11.51
N PHE A 86 9.23 14.59 -12.57
CA PHE A 86 8.96 13.43 -13.42
C PHE A 86 10.20 12.82 -14.06
N GLU A 87 11.21 13.63 -14.38
CA GLU A 87 12.50 13.20 -14.93
C GLU A 87 13.24 12.25 -13.97
N LYS A 88 12.94 12.32 -12.66
CA LYS A 88 13.53 11.47 -11.61
C LYS A 88 12.60 10.36 -11.14
N VAL A 89 11.60 9.97 -11.93
CA VAL A 89 10.67 8.87 -11.56
C VAL A 89 11.40 7.56 -11.25
N ALA A 90 12.50 7.26 -11.94
CA ALA A 90 13.29 6.06 -11.68
C ALA A 90 13.90 6.07 -10.27
N ASP A 91 14.37 7.23 -9.80
CA ASP A 91 14.93 7.39 -8.46
C ASP A 91 13.83 7.38 -7.39
N ALA A 92 12.69 8.01 -7.66
CA ALA A 92 11.51 7.95 -6.79
C ALA A 92 11.00 6.50 -6.61
N MET A 93 10.98 5.71 -7.68
CA MET A 93 10.61 4.29 -7.62
C MET A 93 11.67 3.47 -6.88
N ARG A 94 12.96 3.77 -7.06
CA ARG A 94 14.04 3.12 -6.31
C ARG A 94 13.93 3.39 -4.82
N GLN A 95 13.64 4.62 -4.41
CA GLN A 95 13.40 5.01 -3.01
C GLN A 95 12.31 4.15 -2.35
N LEU A 96 11.20 3.90 -3.06
CA LEU A 96 10.12 3.01 -2.60
C LEU A 96 10.53 1.53 -2.57
N GLN A 97 11.17 1.03 -3.64
CA GLN A 97 11.56 -0.37 -3.77
C GLN A 97 12.61 -0.78 -2.73
N GLU A 98 13.55 0.10 -2.45
CA GLU A 98 14.59 -0.10 -1.43
C GLU A 98 14.08 0.13 0.00
N LYS A 99 12.79 0.49 0.16
CA LYS A 99 12.14 0.74 1.45
C LYS A 99 12.86 1.82 2.28
N LYS A 100 13.43 2.82 1.61
CA LYS A 100 14.16 3.93 2.25
C LYS A 100 13.24 5.07 2.68
N ASN A 101 12.04 5.15 2.11
CA ASN A 101 11.10 6.22 2.42
C ASN A 101 10.47 6.07 3.81
N VAL A 102 10.36 7.17 4.53
CA VAL A 102 9.50 7.29 5.71
C VAL A 102 8.34 8.21 5.34
N GLY A 103 7.20 7.63 5.01
CA GLY A 103 6.03 8.37 4.53
C GLY A 103 5.85 8.31 3.01
N LYS A 104 5.16 9.31 2.46
CA LYS A 104 4.71 9.32 1.06
C LYS A 104 5.77 9.90 0.12
N VAL A 105 6.07 9.17 -0.96
CA VAL A 105 6.83 9.67 -2.12
C VAL A 105 5.87 10.28 -3.12
N ILE A 106 6.14 11.51 -3.58
CA ILE A 106 5.30 12.29 -4.50
C ILE A 106 6.07 12.58 -5.79
N LEU A 107 5.34 12.58 -6.91
CA LEU A 107 5.85 13.05 -8.21
C LEU A 107 5.22 14.39 -8.58
N VAL A 108 6.00 15.30 -9.18
CA VAL A 108 5.53 16.61 -9.65
C VAL A 108 5.88 16.84 -11.14
N PRO A 109 5.01 17.53 -11.92
CA PRO A 109 5.23 17.76 -13.35
C PRO A 109 6.29 18.81 -13.73
N GLY A 110 6.87 19.51 -12.76
CA GLY A 110 7.83 20.59 -13.02
C GLY A 110 9.29 20.12 -13.02
N PRO A 111 10.21 20.90 -13.60
CA PRO A 111 11.64 20.59 -13.58
C PRO A 111 12.16 20.52 -12.14
N GLU A 112 13.31 19.89 -11.95
CA GLU A 112 14.01 19.92 -10.68
C GLU A 112 14.18 21.37 -10.23
N LYS A 113 13.69 21.70 -9.03
CA LYS A 113 13.92 23.02 -8.45
C LYS A 113 15.42 23.13 -8.15
N GLU A 114 16.11 24.02 -8.84
CA GLU A 114 17.43 24.48 -8.40
C GLU A 114 17.27 25.11 -7.02
N ASN A 115 17.99 24.58 -6.03
CA ASN A 115 18.15 25.18 -4.72
C ASN A 115 19.40 26.06 -4.72
#